data_AF-A0A2V2RRX5-F1
#
_entry.id   AF-A0A2V2RRX5-F1
#
_cell.length_a   1.000
_cell.length_b   1.000
_cell.length_c   1.000
_cell.angle_alpha   90.00
_cell.angle_beta   90.00
_cell.angle_gamma   90.00
#
_symmetry.space_group_name_H-M   'P 1'
#
loop_
_entity.id
_entity.type
_entity.pdbx_description
1 polymer ?
#
loop_
_entity_poly.entity_id
_entity_poly.type
_entity_poly.pdbx_seq_one_letter_code
_entity_poly.pdbx_strand_id
1 'polypeptide(L)'
;MRNSKGRIETVQLEIRYQRMKILPPMGKKSRYPALTLTVIEAVENQEPVGRPKIHWKLLTDLPVESAPQAIEKLNWYAMRWKIETFHKILKSGCKAGEPRLRTANRLANLISICNYPRK
;
A
#
# COMPACT_ATOMS: atom_id res chain seq x y z
N MET A 1 -11.28 9.85 -3.33
CA MET A 1 -9.84 10.21 -3.14
C MET A 1 -9.75 11.58 -2.48
N ARG A 2 -8.64 11.93 -1.80
CA ARG A 2 -8.37 13.33 -1.42
C ARG A 2 -7.44 13.97 -2.44
N ASN A 3 -7.78 15.16 -2.95
CA ASN A 3 -6.92 15.91 -3.86
C ASN A 3 -5.77 16.62 -3.11
N SER A 4 -4.91 17.31 -3.84
CA SER A 4 -3.79 18.10 -3.28
C SER A 4 -4.23 19.22 -2.32
N LYS A 5 -5.50 19.64 -2.39
CA LYS A 5 -6.13 20.63 -1.50
C LYS A 5 -6.88 19.99 -0.33
N GLY A 6 -6.77 18.66 -0.14
CA GLY A 6 -7.41 17.92 0.93
C GLY A 6 -8.91 17.67 0.77
N ARG A 7 -9.52 18.08 -0.36
CA ARG A 7 -10.95 17.87 -0.63
C ARG A 7 -11.22 16.45 -1.09
N ILE A 8 -12.38 15.93 -0.72
CA ILE A 8 -12.83 14.61 -1.18
C ILE A 8 -13.36 14.75 -2.61
N GLU A 9 -12.82 13.93 -3.52
CA GLU A 9 -13.24 13.83 -4.91
C GLU A 9 -13.63 12.39 -5.25
N THR A 10 -14.69 12.26 -6.05
CA THR A 10 -15.13 10.98 -6.61
C THR A 10 -14.41 10.76 -7.93
N VAL A 11 -13.90 9.54 -8.13
CA VAL A 11 -13.16 9.15 -9.33
C VAL A 11 -13.71 7.83 -9.83
N GLN A 12 -13.87 7.70 -11.14
CA GLN A 12 -14.24 6.45 -11.80
C GLN A 12 -12.99 5.69 -12.21
N LEU A 13 -12.87 4.44 -11.76
CA LEU A 13 -11.75 3.56 -12.06
C LEU A 13 -12.25 2.36 -12.86
N GLU A 14 -11.57 2.06 -13.96
CA GLU A 14 -11.63 0.75 -14.60
C GLU A 14 -10.74 -0.22 -13.82
N ILE A 15 -11.30 -1.37 -13.44
CA ILE A 15 -10.61 -2.38 -12.62
C ILE A 15 -10.48 -3.65 -13.45
N ARG A 16 -9.25 -4.15 -13.57
CA ARG A 16 -8.92 -5.44 -14.18
C ARG A 16 -8.19 -6.28 -13.13
N TYR A 17 -8.50 -7.58 -13.07
CA TYR A 17 -7.82 -8.48 -12.15
C TYR A 17 -7.59 -9.84 -12.80
N GLN A 18 -6.44 -10.44 -12.51
CA GLN A 18 -6.06 -11.74 -13.07
C GLN A 18 -5.17 -12.49 -12.09
N ARG A 19 -5.48 -13.76 -11.85
CA ARG A 19 -4.55 -14.68 -11.20
C ARG A 19 -3.57 -15.23 -12.22
N MET A 20 -2.28 -15.06 -11.98
CA MET A 20 -1.22 -15.45 -12.91
C MET A 20 0.03 -15.96 -12.19
N LYS A 21 0.81 -16.76 -12.92
CA LYS A 21 2.11 -17.24 -12.48
C LYS A 21 3.19 -16.26 -12.93
N ILE A 22 3.87 -15.65 -11.97
CA ILE A 22 4.98 -14.73 -12.19
C ILE A 22 6.29 -15.51 -12.05
N LEU A 23 7.14 -15.37 -13.05
CA LEU A 23 8.47 -15.98 -13.05
C LEU A 23 9.51 -15.02 -12.46
N PRO A 24 10.50 -15.55 -11.74
CA PRO A 24 11.64 -14.74 -11.30
C PRO A 24 12.41 -14.19 -12.53
N PRO A 25 13.09 -13.04 -12.38
CA PRO A 25 13.99 -12.51 -13.41
C PRO A 25 15.04 -13.55 -13.81
N MET A 26 15.50 -13.52 -15.07
CA MET A 26 16.37 -14.57 -15.64
C MET A 26 17.58 -14.91 -14.76
N GLY A 27 18.29 -13.90 -14.23
CA GLY A 27 19.46 -14.10 -13.34
C GLY A 27 19.15 -14.55 -11.91
N LYS A 28 17.87 -14.69 -11.54
CA LYS A 28 17.42 -15.08 -10.19
C LYS A 28 16.62 -16.39 -10.17
N LYS A 29 16.47 -17.06 -11.32
CA LYS A 29 15.70 -18.31 -11.48
C LYS A 29 16.15 -19.44 -10.55
N SER A 30 17.45 -19.55 -10.29
CA SER A 30 17.99 -20.59 -9.39
C SER A 30 17.70 -20.33 -7.92
N ARG A 31 17.40 -19.08 -7.52
CA ARG A 31 17.25 -18.68 -6.11
C ARG A 31 15.81 -18.51 -5.68
N TYR A 32 14.90 -18.17 -6.60
CA TYR A 32 13.50 -17.91 -6.26
C TYR A 32 12.57 -18.75 -7.14
N PRO A 33 11.55 -19.41 -6.56
CA PRO A 33 10.56 -20.14 -7.34
C PRO A 33 9.61 -19.18 -8.06
N ALA A 34 8.87 -19.72 -9.03
CA ALA A 34 7.73 -19.02 -9.61
C ALA A 34 6.64 -18.82 -8.54
N LEU A 35 5.99 -17.65 -8.57
CA LEU A 35 4.94 -17.30 -7.62
C LEU A 35 3.60 -17.17 -8.34
N THR A 36 2.56 -17.80 -7.80
CA THR A 36 1.19 -17.57 -8.26
C THR A 36 0.61 -16.44 -7.46
N LEU A 37 0.33 -15.33 -8.12
CA LEU A 37 -0.19 -14.12 -7.51
C LEU A 37 -1.38 -13.59 -8.31
N THR A 38 -2.22 -12.84 -7.64
CA THR A 38 -3.28 -12.04 -8.25
C THR A 38 -2.75 -10.65 -8.51
N VAL A 39 -2.89 -10.19 -9.76
CA VAL A 39 -2.63 -8.82 -10.17
C VAL A 39 -3.96 -8.09 -10.23
N ILE A 40 -4.04 -6.90 -9.62
CA ILE A 40 -5.17 -5.98 -9.75
C ILE A 40 -4.63 -4.69 -10.35
N GLU A 41 -5.16 -4.30 -11.50
CA GLU A 41 -4.90 -3.03 -12.14
C GLU A 41 -6.13 -2.14 -12.00
N ALA A 42 -5.95 -0.92 -11.50
CA ALA A 42 -6.99 0.09 -11.41
C ALA A 42 -6.51 1.36 -12.12
N VAL A 43 -7.24 1.78 -13.14
CA VAL A 43 -6.90 2.92 -14.00
C VAL A 43 -8.06 3.90 -13.98
N GLU A 44 -7.78 5.17 -13.77
CA GLU A 44 -8.80 6.21 -13.88
C GLU A 44 -9.33 6.32 -15.31
N ASN A 45 -10.63 6.53 -15.51
CA ASN A 45 -11.16 6.55 -16.88
C ASN A 45 -10.79 7.84 -17.62
N GLN A 46 -10.84 8.97 -16.91
CA GLN A 46 -10.65 10.30 -17.48
C GLN A 46 -9.28 10.89 -17.13
N GLU A 47 -8.76 11.77 -17.99
CA GLU A 47 -7.56 12.55 -17.70
C GLU A 47 -7.91 13.63 -16.67
N PRO A 48 -7.35 13.59 -15.45
CA PRO A 48 -7.70 14.55 -14.42
C PRO A 48 -6.98 15.89 -14.65
N VAL A 49 -7.70 17.00 -14.48
CA VAL A 49 -7.11 18.34 -14.61
C VAL A 49 -6.25 18.65 -13.37
N GLY A 50 -4.97 18.97 -13.60
CA GLY A 50 -4.08 19.47 -12.55
C GLY A 50 -3.43 18.41 -11.64
N ARG A 51 -3.51 17.12 -12.01
CA ARG A 51 -2.74 16.03 -11.38
C ARG A 51 -2.49 14.91 -12.39
N PRO A 52 -1.53 14.00 -12.16
CA PRO A 52 -1.45 12.79 -12.95
C PRO A 52 -2.65 11.86 -12.73
N LYS A 53 -2.96 11.10 -13.76
CA LYS A 53 -3.93 10.00 -13.77
C LYS A 53 -3.61 8.95 -12.70
N ILE A 54 -4.63 8.44 -12.02
CA ILE A 54 -4.43 7.29 -11.12
C ILE A 54 -4.20 6.05 -11.96
N HIS A 55 -3.05 5.40 -11.73
CA HIS A 55 -2.75 4.08 -12.24
C HIS A 55 -2.12 3.25 -11.13
N TRP A 56 -2.90 2.33 -10.57
CA TRP A 56 -2.45 1.43 -9.52
C TRP A 56 -2.31 0.01 -10.06
N LYS A 57 -1.18 -0.61 -9.76
CA LYS A 57 -0.93 -2.04 -9.99
C LYS A 57 -0.62 -2.68 -8.65
N LEU A 58 -1.51 -3.53 -8.19
CA LEU A 58 -1.41 -4.25 -6.93
C LEU A 58 -1.09 -5.71 -7.19
N LEU A 59 -0.19 -6.25 -6.39
CA LEU A 59 0.11 -7.68 -6.35
C LEU A 59 -0.32 -8.22 -4.99
N THR A 60 -1.09 -9.30 -5.00
CA THR A 60 -1.53 -9.98 -3.77
C THR A 60 -1.53 -11.48 -3.97
N ASP A 61 -1.24 -12.21 -2.91
CA ASP A 61 -1.40 -13.67 -2.81
C ASP A 61 -2.86 -14.09 -2.58
N LEU A 62 -3.71 -13.15 -2.13
CA LEU A 62 -5.12 -13.38 -1.90
C LEU A 62 -5.87 -13.66 -3.23
N PRO A 63 -6.86 -14.57 -3.22
CA PRO A 63 -7.72 -14.80 -4.36
C PRO A 63 -8.61 -13.57 -4.61
N VAL A 64 -8.83 -13.27 -5.89
CA VAL A 64 -9.82 -12.30 -6.36
C VAL A 64 -10.54 -12.92 -7.54
N GLU A 65 -11.78 -13.31 -7.29
CA GLU A 65 -12.63 -14.01 -8.25
C GLU A 65 -13.81 -13.14 -8.70
N SER A 66 -13.96 -11.94 -8.13
CA SER A 66 -15.06 -11.04 -8.44
C SER A 66 -14.67 -9.57 -8.27
N ALA A 67 -15.45 -8.69 -8.92
CA ALA A 67 -15.23 -7.24 -8.83
C ALA A 67 -15.35 -6.70 -7.39
N PRO A 68 -16.34 -7.12 -6.56
CA PRO A 68 -16.39 -6.70 -5.16
C PRO A 68 -15.15 -7.06 -4.36
N GLN A 69 -14.56 -8.24 -4.60
CA GLN A 69 -13.31 -8.63 -3.96
C GLN A 69 -12.16 -7.73 -4.41
N ALA A 70 -12.06 -7.39 -5.70
CA ALA A 70 -11.03 -6.49 -6.20
C ALA A 70 -11.15 -5.08 -5.54
N ILE A 71 -12.38 -4.57 -5.45
CA ILE A 71 -12.69 -3.29 -4.82
C ILE A 71 -12.31 -3.28 -3.34
N GLU A 72 -12.56 -4.37 -2.61
CA GLU A 72 -12.15 -4.49 -1.21
C GLU A 72 -10.63 -4.34 -1.05
N LYS A 73 -9.83 -5.01 -1.89
CA LYS A 73 -8.36 -4.93 -1.82
C LYS A 73 -7.87 -3.53 -2.20
N LEU A 74 -8.51 -2.88 -3.17
CA LEU A 74 -8.25 -1.49 -3.51
C LEU A 74 -8.58 -0.54 -2.34
N ASN A 75 -9.67 -0.79 -1.61
CA ASN A 75 -10.03 -0.02 -0.42
C ASN A 75 -9.00 -0.20 0.70
N TRP A 76 -8.53 -1.43 0.95
CA TRP A 76 -7.43 -1.67 1.88
C TRP A 76 -6.15 -0.93 1.45
N TYR A 77 -5.81 -0.98 0.16
CA TYR A 77 -4.64 -0.29 -0.37
C TYR A 77 -4.77 1.24 -0.26
N ALA A 78 -5.96 1.80 -0.48
CA ALA A 78 -6.22 3.23 -0.31
C ALA A 78 -5.98 3.71 1.13
N MET A 79 -6.10 2.82 2.12
CA MET A 79 -5.77 3.13 3.52
C MET A 79 -4.27 3.15 3.81
N ARG A 80 -3.40 2.75 2.89
CA ARG A 80 -1.93 2.76 3.07
C ARG A 80 -1.42 4.13 3.52
N TRP A 81 -2.02 5.23 3.06
CA TRP A 81 -1.63 6.59 3.46
C TRP A 81 -1.78 6.85 4.98
N LYS A 82 -2.62 6.08 5.68
CA LYS A 82 -2.70 6.13 7.16
C LYS A 82 -1.41 5.66 7.81
N ILE A 83 -0.73 4.65 7.25
CA ILE A 83 0.56 4.18 7.76
C ILE A 83 1.66 5.21 7.51
N GLU A 84 1.59 5.94 6.40
CA GLU A 84 2.54 7.01 6.09
C GLU A 84 2.32 8.22 7.02
N THR A 85 1.07 8.54 7.33
CA THR A 85 0.74 9.55 8.36
C THR A 85 1.26 9.12 9.74
N PHE A 86 1.05 7.86 10.12
CA PHE A 86 1.59 7.31 11.37
C PHE A 86 3.12 7.37 11.40
N HIS A 87 3.80 6.94 10.33
CA HIS A 87 5.25 7.05 10.21
C HIS A 87 5.73 8.50 10.16
N LYS A 88 4.97 9.43 9.59
CA LYS A 88 5.29 10.87 9.58
C LYS A 88 5.21 11.44 10.98
N ILE A 89 4.13 11.17 11.73
CA ILE A 89 3.98 11.57 13.14
C ILE A 89 5.11 10.97 13.98
N LEU A 90 5.47 9.70 13.79
CA LEU A 90 6.60 9.09 14.50
C LEU A 90 7.94 9.76 14.14
N LYS A 91 8.16 10.13 12.88
CA LYS A 91 9.42 10.75 12.43
C LYS A 91 9.51 12.22 12.84
N SER A 92 8.44 13.01 12.70
CA SER A 92 8.43 14.46 12.97
C SER A 92 8.01 14.82 14.40
N GLY A 93 7.15 14.03 15.04
CA GLY A 93 6.67 14.24 16.40
C GLY A 93 7.52 13.56 17.48
N CYS A 94 8.08 12.37 17.20
CA CYS A 94 8.96 11.65 18.14
C CYS A 94 10.46 11.70 17.79
N LYS A 95 10.88 12.47 16.78
CA LYS A 95 12.29 12.58 16.32
C LYS A 95 12.97 11.21 16.11
N ALA A 96 12.24 10.20 15.63
CA ALA A 96 12.81 8.86 15.37
C ALA A 96 13.79 8.79 14.18
N GLY A 97 14.21 9.95 13.64
CA GLY A 97 15.17 10.08 12.54
C GLY A 97 16.64 10.08 12.95
N GLU A 98 16.97 9.92 14.23
CA GLU A 98 18.37 9.80 14.67
C GLU A 98 18.86 8.34 14.61
N PRO A 99 20.08 8.11 14.07
CA PRO A 99 20.50 6.83 13.48
C PRO A 99 20.97 5.80 14.51
N ARG A 100 20.15 5.41 15.49
CA ARG A 100 20.60 4.53 16.59
C ARG A 100 19.70 3.36 17.00
N LEU A 101 18.77 2.90 16.17
CA LEU A 101 17.95 1.72 16.51
C LEU A 101 18.12 0.58 15.49
N ARG A 102 19.30 -0.05 15.53
CA ARG A 102 19.73 -1.16 14.66
C ARG A 102 19.07 -2.54 14.94
N THR A 103 17.92 -2.62 15.62
CA THR A 103 17.28 -3.94 15.84
C THR A 103 15.76 -3.84 16.02
N ALA A 104 15.03 -4.63 15.22
CA ALA A 104 13.56 -4.65 15.15
C ALA A 104 12.86 -4.87 16.51
N ASN A 105 13.50 -5.59 17.45
CA ASN A 105 12.93 -5.85 18.78
C ASN A 105 12.74 -4.60 19.65
N ARG A 106 13.54 -3.54 19.49
CA ARG A 106 13.37 -2.31 20.28
C ARG A 106 12.27 -1.40 19.74
N LEU A 107 11.96 -1.50 18.44
CA LEU A 107 10.87 -0.77 17.80
C LEU A 107 9.50 -1.27 18.28
N ALA A 108 9.35 -2.59 18.47
CA ALA A 108 8.14 -3.18 19.03
C ALA A 108 7.86 -2.72 20.48
N ASN A 109 8.89 -2.65 21.33
CA ASN A 109 8.75 -2.20 22.72
C ASN A 109 8.41 -0.69 22.83
N LEU A 110 8.97 0.15 21.95
CA LEU A 110 8.65 1.59 21.91
C LEU A 110 7.22 1.86 21.40
N ILE A 111 6.76 1.09 20.41
CA ILE A 111 5.36 1.17 19.91
C ILE A 111 4.37 0.69 20.98
N SER A 112 4.75 -0.28 21.82
CA SER A 112 3.94 -0.75 22.95
C SER A 112 3.77 0.33 24.03
N ILE A 113 4.82 1.11 24.34
CA ILE A 113 4.77 2.16 25.37
C ILE A 113 3.95 3.38 24.89
N CYS A 114 4.01 3.73 23.61
CA CYS A 114 3.23 4.86 23.07
C CYS A 114 1.74 4.56 22.82
N ASN A 115 1.33 3.28 22.82
CA ASN A 115 -0.08 2.88 22.67
C ASN A 115 -0.81 2.63 23.99
N TYR A 116 -0.14 2.75 25.13
CA TYR A 116 -0.79 2.60 26.43
C TYR A 116 -1.17 3.99 26.97
N PRO A 117 -2.47 4.31 27.14
CA PRO A 117 -2.86 5.53 27.84
C PRO A 117 -2.34 5.41 29.28
N ARG A 118 -1.46 6.33 29.68
CA ARG A 118 -1.17 6.52 31.10
C ARG A 118 -2.49 6.98 31.74
N LYS A 119 -2.98 6.20 32.71
CA LYS A 119 -3.99 6.67 33.66
C LYS A 119 -3.48 7.89 34.41
#